data_AF-A0A1I5HBZ7-F1
#
_entry.id   AF-A0A1I5HBZ7-F1
#
_cell.length_a   1.000
_cell.length_b   1.000
_cell.length_c   1.000
_cell.angle_alpha   90.00
_cell.angle_beta   90.00
_cell.angle_gamma   90.00
#
_symmetry.space_group_name_H-M   'P 1'
#
loop_
_entity.id
_entity.type
_entity.pdbx_description
1 polymer ?
#
loop_
_entity_poly.entity_id
_entity_poly.type
_entity_poly.pdbx_seq_one_letter_code
_entity_poly.pdbx_strand_id
1 'polypeptide(L)'
;MDVMSQAAAWIKEPSPDVGVVIVISASLPKYIIDQVHIALDDWDQVAYLAVHRPAELMRDWLQSGAKPTQSGTPSHGQARQLLSPVCPNCFLLDVEVEAIPSLAWLGSVCGHKLRVLELSLDGLSNVEMDQQVERILSAARTLARCLLQERCAL
;
A
#
# COMPACT_ATOMS: atom_id res chain seq x y z
N MET A 1 2.74 15.07 16.86
CA MET A 1 3.39 15.13 15.54
C MET A 1 2.28 14.96 14.53
N ASP A 2 1.99 16.01 13.76
CA ASP A 2 0.77 16.12 12.97
C ASP A 2 0.80 15.14 11.78
N VAL A 3 -0.10 14.16 11.76
CA VAL A 3 -0.24 13.13 10.70
C VAL A 3 -0.40 13.78 9.32
N MET A 4 -0.88 15.03 9.27
CA MET A 4 -1.05 15.82 8.05
C MET A 4 0.25 16.27 7.38
N SER A 5 1.41 16.19 8.04
CA SER A 5 2.71 16.55 7.46
C SER A 5 3.37 15.43 6.66
N GLN A 6 2.91 14.19 6.80
CA GLN A 6 3.54 13.02 6.20
C GLN A 6 2.99 12.72 4.80
N ALA A 7 3.85 12.28 3.86
CA ALA A 7 3.40 11.93 2.51
C ALA A 7 2.67 10.58 2.46
N ALA A 8 2.86 9.73 3.48
CA ALA A 8 2.16 8.47 3.69
C ALA A 8 2.10 8.13 5.18
N ALA A 9 1.07 7.38 5.61
CA ALA A 9 0.85 6.99 6.99
C ALA A 9 0.16 5.61 7.09
N TRP A 10 0.49 4.86 8.15
CA TRP A 10 -0.18 3.60 8.46
C TRP A 10 -1.60 3.86 8.96
N ILE A 11 -2.60 3.25 8.32
CA ILE A 11 -3.97 3.14 8.86
C ILE A 11 -4.01 1.96 9.84
N LYS A 12 -3.38 0.84 9.45
CA LYS A 12 -3.17 -0.34 10.28
C LYS A 12 -1.69 -0.71 10.19
N GLU A 13 -0.99 -0.65 11.31
CA GLU A 13 0.43 -0.97 11.36
C GLU A 13 0.69 -2.46 11.05
N PRO A 14 1.86 -2.79 10.46
CA PRO A 14 2.24 -4.18 10.26
C PRO A 14 2.48 -4.89 11.58
N SER A 15 1.84 -6.06 11.73
CA SER A 15 2.17 -7.02 12.78
C SER A 15 3.49 -7.74 12.45
N PRO A 16 4.13 -8.41 13.44
CA PRO A 16 5.31 -9.25 13.18
C PRO A 16 5.06 -10.34 12.12
N ASP A 17 3.82 -10.81 12.01
CA ASP A 17 3.40 -11.85 11.08
C ASP A 17 2.78 -11.31 9.79
N VAL A 18 2.89 -10.00 9.51
CA VAL A 18 2.33 -9.40 8.31
C VAL A 18 2.80 -10.14 7.06
N GLY A 19 1.85 -10.55 6.22
CA GLY A 19 2.11 -11.23 4.96
C GLY A 19 1.73 -10.40 3.74
N VAL A 20 0.81 -9.45 3.91
CA VAL A 20 0.40 -8.52 2.87
C VAL A 20 0.27 -7.12 3.47
N VAL A 21 0.93 -6.14 2.86
CA VAL A 21 0.67 -4.72 3.09
C VAL A 21 -0.15 -4.22 1.92
N ILE A 22 -1.35 -3.71 2.22
CA ILE A 22 -2.19 -3.05 1.22
C ILE A 22 -1.78 -1.59 1.18
N VAL A 23 -1.40 -1.14 -0.02
CA VAL A 23 -0.99 0.23 -0.27
C VAL A 23 -2.05 0.91 -1.12
N ILE A 24 -2.55 2.04 -0.66
CA ILE A 24 -3.62 2.78 -1.33
C ILE A 24 -3.22 4.24 -1.48
N SER A 25 -3.33 4.76 -2.70
CA SER A 25 -3.20 6.19 -2.96
C SER A 25 -4.45 6.94 -2.49
N ALA A 26 -4.28 8.13 -1.93
CA ALA A 26 -5.39 9.02 -1.59
C ALA A 26 -6.15 9.57 -2.82
N SER A 27 -5.71 9.24 -4.04
CA SER A 27 -6.49 9.48 -5.26
C SER A 27 -7.73 8.59 -5.37
N LEU A 28 -7.78 7.47 -4.63
CA LEU A 28 -8.98 6.63 -4.60
C LEU A 28 -10.13 7.37 -3.88
N PRO A 29 -11.39 7.19 -4.35
CA PRO A 29 -12.53 7.73 -3.63
C PRO A 29 -12.58 7.24 -2.19
N LYS A 30 -12.78 8.14 -1.24
CA LYS A 30 -12.77 7.84 0.20
C LYS A 30 -13.65 6.64 0.58
N TYR A 31 -14.83 6.52 -0.04
CA TYR A 31 -15.74 5.40 0.24
C TYR A 31 -15.13 4.04 -0.13
N ILE A 32 -14.30 3.94 -1.18
CA ILE A 32 -13.57 2.71 -1.52
C ILE A 32 -12.50 2.43 -0.46
N ILE A 33 -11.73 3.44 -0.07
CA ILE A 33 -10.68 3.31 0.96
C ILE A 33 -11.28 2.78 2.26
N ASP A 34 -12.37 3.39 2.72
CA ASP A 34 -13.06 3.01 3.95
C ASP A 34 -13.60 1.56 3.86
N GLN A 35 -14.19 1.18 2.73
CA GLN A 35 -14.73 -0.17 2.54
C GLN A 35 -13.64 -1.24 2.46
N VAL A 36 -12.56 -0.99 1.71
CA VAL A 36 -11.41 -1.91 1.65
C VAL A 36 -10.84 -2.11 3.04
N HIS A 37 -10.61 -1.02 3.78
CA HIS A 37 -10.14 -1.07 5.16
C HIS A 37 -11.05 -1.95 6.03
N ILE A 38 -12.35 -1.66 6.10
CA ILE A 38 -13.34 -2.46 6.86
C ILE A 38 -13.29 -3.94 6.46
N ALA A 39 -13.18 -4.22 5.16
CA ALA A 39 -13.30 -5.56 4.63
C ALA A 39 -12.16 -6.52 5.01
N LEU A 40 -10.99 -6.00 5.40
CA LEU A 40 -9.81 -6.79 5.78
C LEU A 40 -9.24 -6.37 7.14
N ASP A 41 -9.92 -5.50 7.89
CA ASP A 41 -9.43 -5.02 9.19
C ASP A 41 -9.24 -6.18 10.18
N ASP A 42 -10.11 -7.19 10.14
CA ASP A 42 -10.04 -8.37 11.00
C ASP A 42 -8.85 -9.32 10.68
N TRP A 43 -8.05 -9.05 9.64
CA TRP A 43 -6.97 -9.96 9.23
C TRP A 43 -5.64 -9.52 9.84
N ASP A 44 -5.15 -10.21 10.88
CA ASP A 44 -3.89 -9.91 11.57
C ASP A 44 -2.64 -9.93 10.67
N GLN A 45 -2.70 -10.69 9.57
CA GLN A 45 -1.63 -10.81 8.59
C GLN A 45 -1.65 -9.69 7.53
N VAL A 46 -2.58 -8.73 7.65
CA VAL A 46 -2.77 -7.62 6.71
C VAL A 46 -2.51 -6.29 7.41
N ALA A 47 -1.72 -5.44 6.76
CA ALA A 47 -1.48 -4.05 7.17
C ALA A 47 -1.92 -3.07 6.09
N TYR A 48 -2.09 -1.80 6.45
CA TYR A 48 -2.63 -0.77 5.57
C TYR A 48 -1.81 0.50 5.57
N LEU A 49 -1.25 0.84 4.40
CA LEU A 49 -0.50 2.06 4.18
C LEU A 49 -1.28 3.00 3.24
N ALA A 50 -1.67 4.16 3.76
CA ALA A 50 -2.22 5.24 2.94
C ALA A 50 -1.10 6.13 2.41
N VAL A 51 -1.09 6.38 1.11
CA VAL A 51 -0.14 7.29 0.45
C VAL A 51 -0.89 8.53 -0.03
N HIS A 52 -0.70 9.64 0.70
CA HIS A 52 -1.38 10.90 0.41
C HIS A 52 -0.71 11.71 -0.70
N ARG A 53 0.63 11.65 -0.78
CA ARG A 53 1.43 12.42 -1.74
C ARG A 53 2.48 11.53 -2.42
N PRO A 54 2.08 10.65 -3.36
CA PRO A 54 2.97 9.68 -4.02
C PRO A 54 4.22 10.30 -4.64
N ALA A 55 4.07 11.40 -5.36
CA ALA A 55 5.17 12.07 -6.05
C ALA A 55 6.20 12.69 -5.09
N GLU A 56 5.74 13.23 -3.95
CA GLU A 56 6.65 13.75 -2.92
C GLU A 56 7.40 12.62 -2.22
N LEU A 57 6.70 11.54 -1.89
CA LEU A 57 7.29 10.35 -1.25
C LEU A 57 8.36 9.71 -2.15
N MET A 58 8.09 9.59 -3.46
CA MET A 58 9.06 9.11 -4.46
C MET A 58 10.29 10.03 -4.54
N ARG A 59 10.06 11.34 -4.62
CA ARG A 59 11.15 12.32 -4.77
C ARG A 59 12.09 12.27 -3.56
N ASP A 60 11.52 12.19 -2.35
CA ASP A 60 12.27 12.01 -1.12
C ASP A 60 13.11 10.73 -1.13
N TRP A 61 12.53 9.60 -1.54
CA TRP A 61 13.27 8.33 -1.67
C TRP A 61 14.46 8.44 -2.64
N LEU A 62 14.25 8.98 -3.85
CA LEU A 62 15.31 9.13 -4.85
C LEU A 62 16.43 10.07 -4.35
N GLN A 63 16.07 11.17 -3.68
CA GLN A 63 17.05 12.10 -3.11
C GLN A 63 17.86 11.49 -1.96
N SER A 64 17.22 10.62 -1.16
CA SER A 64 17.88 9.91 -0.07
C SER A 64 18.94 8.92 -0.55
N GLY A 65 18.71 8.28 -1.70
CA GLY A 65 19.67 7.35 -2.33
C GLY A 65 20.83 8.04 -3.06
N ALA A 66 20.66 9.30 -3.46
CA ALA A 66 21.65 10.05 -4.24
C ALA A 66 22.73 10.75 -3.40
N LYS A 67 22.51 10.96 -2.10
CA LYS A 67 23.46 11.67 -1.22
C LYS A 67 24.51 10.72 -0.64
N PRO A 68 25.82 10.97 -0.84
CA PRO A 68 26.86 10.26 -0.11
C PRO A 68 26.68 10.49 1.39
N THR A 69 26.66 9.41 2.18
CA THR A 69 26.57 9.49 3.65
C THR A 69 27.85 10.09 4.24
N GLN A 70 27.92 11.42 4.31
CA GLN A 70 29.05 12.14 4.92
C GLN A 70 29.05 12.07 6.46
N SER A 71 27.96 11.61 7.07
CA SER A 71 27.79 11.63 8.53
C SER A 71 27.13 10.36 9.07
N GLY A 72 27.71 9.17 8.85
CA GLY A 72 27.51 7.93 9.64
C GLY A 72 26.11 7.27 9.71
N THR A 73 25.02 8.01 9.58
CA THR A 73 23.64 7.54 9.57
C THR A 73 23.04 7.86 8.20
N PRO A 74 22.59 6.86 7.44
CA PRO A 74 21.87 7.13 6.20
C PRO A 74 20.62 7.93 6.54
N SER A 75 20.43 9.08 5.88
CA SER A 75 19.11 9.71 5.85
C SER A 75 18.22 8.76 5.06
N HIS A 76 17.51 7.87 5.73
CA HIS A 76 16.54 7.00 5.07
C HIS A 76 15.33 7.85 4.73
N GLY A 77 15.01 7.98 3.43
CA GLY A 77 13.79 8.64 3.00
C GLY A 77 12.55 8.01 3.65
N GLN A 78 11.47 8.77 3.77
CA GLN A 78 10.23 8.40 4.47
C GLN A 78 9.70 7.05 4.00
N ALA A 79 9.75 6.75 2.70
CA ALA A 79 9.31 5.47 2.15
C ALA A 79 10.08 4.29 2.76
N ARG A 80 11.40 4.42 2.92
CA ARG A 80 12.24 3.38 3.53
C ARG A 80 11.99 3.29 5.03
N GLN A 81 11.75 4.41 5.72
CA GLN A 81 11.40 4.40 7.14
C GLN A 81 10.08 3.67 7.39
N LEU A 82 9.09 3.85 6.51
CA LEU A 82 7.81 3.17 6.60
C LEU A 82 7.96 1.67 6.32
N LEU A 83 8.72 1.29 5.28
CA LEU A 83 8.78 -0.10 4.80
C LEU A 83 9.87 -0.95 5.46
N SER A 84 10.88 -0.37 6.11
CA SER A 84 11.95 -1.14 6.76
C SER A 84 11.50 -2.07 7.90
N PRO A 85 10.43 -1.78 8.67
CA PRO A 85 9.93 -2.71 9.69
C PRO A 85 9.10 -3.85 9.10
N VAL A 86 8.72 -3.78 7.81
CA VAL A 86 7.93 -4.81 7.15
C VAL A 86 8.81 -6.03 6.84
N CYS A 87 8.28 -7.23 7.08
CA CYS A 87 8.99 -8.47 6.79
C CYS A 87 9.42 -8.52 5.31
N PRO A 88 10.68 -8.87 4.97
CA PRO A 88 11.14 -8.91 3.58
C PRO A 88 10.33 -9.83 2.66
N ASN A 89 9.71 -10.86 3.24
CA ASN A 89 8.91 -11.86 2.50
C ASN A 89 7.43 -11.42 2.37
N CYS A 90 7.08 -10.25 2.89
CA CYS A 90 5.75 -9.66 2.76
C CYS A 90 5.54 -9.17 1.32
N PHE A 91 4.30 -9.30 0.84
CA PHE A 91 3.88 -8.70 -0.42
C PHE A 91 3.35 -7.28 -0.19
N LEU A 92 3.58 -6.41 -1.17
CA LEU A 92 2.82 -5.17 -1.31
C LEU A 92 1.69 -5.39 -2.31
N LEU A 93 0.46 -5.08 -1.92
CA LEU A 93 -0.69 -5.04 -2.81
C LEU A 93 -1.05 -3.58 -3.07
N ASP A 94 -0.69 -3.09 -4.24
CA ASP A 94 -0.99 -1.75 -4.72
C ASP A 94 -2.40 -1.73 -5.32
N VAL A 95 -3.31 -0.97 -4.71
CA VAL A 95 -4.71 -0.86 -5.18
C VAL A 95 -4.87 0.47 -5.90
N GLU A 96 -5.09 0.40 -7.21
CA GLU A 96 -5.06 1.55 -8.11
C GLU A 96 -6.32 1.60 -8.98
N VAL A 97 -6.76 2.79 -9.33
CA VAL A 97 -7.83 3.00 -10.33
C VAL A 97 -7.25 3.43 -11.68
N GLU A 98 -6.04 3.97 -11.66
CA GLU A 98 -5.36 4.50 -12.84
C GLU A 98 -4.69 3.37 -13.64
N ALA A 99 -4.67 3.51 -14.97
CA ALA A 99 -4.02 2.55 -15.87
C ALA A 99 -2.49 2.45 -15.68
N ILE A 100 -1.87 3.49 -15.10
CA ILE A 100 -0.45 3.50 -14.78
C ILE A 100 -0.30 3.50 -13.25
N PRO A 101 0.21 2.41 -12.65
CA PRO A 101 0.33 2.30 -11.19
C PRO A 101 1.33 3.32 -10.64
N SER A 102 0.86 4.24 -9.81
CA SER A 102 1.65 5.36 -9.30
C SER A 102 2.56 4.96 -8.13
N LEU A 103 2.28 3.79 -7.52
CA LEU A 103 2.95 3.29 -6.33
C LEU A 103 3.80 2.03 -6.57
N ALA A 104 3.84 1.50 -7.79
CA ALA A 104 4.61 0.29 -8.13
C ALA A 104 6.10 0.35 -7.74
N TRP A 105 6.68 1.55 -7.67
CA TRP A 105 8.06 1.78 -7.25
C TRP A 105 8.34 1.43 -5.78
N LEU A 106 7.32 1.37 -4.92
CA LEU A 106 7.46 1.05 -3.50
C LEU A 106 8.08 -0.34 -3.27
N GLY A 107 7.83 -1.29 -4.18
CA GLY A 107 8.48 -2.61 -4.15
C GLY A 107 10.00 -2.51 -4.16
N SER A 108 10.56 -1.53 -4.88
CA SER A 108 12.01 -1.34 -5.03
C SER A 108 12.68 -0.69 -3.81
N VAL A 109 11.93 -0.09 -2.90
CA VAL A 109 12.49 0.66 -1.76
C VAL A 109 13.26 -0.25 -0.78
N CYS A 110 12.64 -1.39 -0.46
CA CYS A 110 13.15 -2.43 0.42
C CYS A 110 13.22 -3.82 -0.23
N GLY A 111 12.84 -3.94 -1.51
CA GLY A 111 12.91 -5.20 -2.26
C GLY A 111 11.68 -6.11 -2.09
N HIS A 112 10.54 -5.56 -1.69
CA HIS A 112 9.31 -6.32 -1.55
C HIS A 112 8.73 -6.71 -2.92
N LYS A 113 8.16 -7.92 -3.00
CA LYS A 113 7.34 -8.30 -4.16
C LYS A 113 6.07 -7.44 -4.16
N LEU A 114 5.78 -6.79 -5.28
CA LEU A 114 4.57 -5.99 -5.46
C LEU A 114 3.62 -6.65 -6.46
N ARG A 115 2.33 -6.53 -6.19
CA ARG A 115 1.24 -6.84 -7.12
C ARG A 115 0.32 -5.63 -7.21
N VAL A 116 -0.22 -5.39 -8.39
CA VAL A 116 -1.19 -4.33 -8.63
C VAL A 116 -2.56 -4.96 -8.77
N LEU A 117 -3.53 -4.43 -8.04
CA LEU A 117 -4.94 -4.64 -8.23
C LEU A 117 -5.51 -3.39 -8.89
N GLU A 118 -5.75 -3.47 -10.20
CA GLU A 118 -6.41 -2.42 -10.97
C GLU A 118 -7.92 -2.50 -10.74
N LEU A 119 -8.50 -1.36 -10.35
CA LEU A 119 -9.92 -1.18 -10.10
C LEU A 119 -10.54 -0.45 -11.28
N SER A 120 -11.57 -1.04 -11.89
CA SER A 120 -12.43 -0.32 -12.82
C SER A 120 -13.55 0.36 -12.03
N LEU A 121 -13.54 1.69 -11.98
CA LEU A 121 -14.66 2.46 -11.45
C LEU A 121 -15.53 2.93 -12.63
N ASP A 122 -16.74 2.42 -12.70
CA ASP A 122 -17.71 2.87 -13.68
C ASP A 122 -18.54 3.98 -13.01
N GLY A 123 -18.89 5.07 -13.70
CA GLY A 123 -19.59 6.23 -13.14
C GLY A 123 -21.07 5.95 -12.81
N LEU A 124 -21.31 5.08 -11.83
CA LEU A 124 -22.55 4.36 -11.59
C LEU A 124 -23.49 5.02 -10.55
N SER A 125 -24.77 4.62 -10.56
CA SER A 125 -25.75 4.95 -9.52
C SER A 125 -25.46 4.24 -8.18
N ASN A 126 -26.09 4.64 -7.06
CA ASN A 126 -25.78 4.08 -5.73
C ASN A 126 -25.87 2.54 -5.64
N VAL A 127 -26.87 1.89 -6.26
CA VAL A 127 -27.02 0.42 -6.23
C VAL A 127 -25.87 -0.27 -6.98
N GLU A 128 -25.44 0.37 -8.07
CA GLU A 128 -24.36 -0.10 -8.91
C GLU A 128 -22.99 0.19 -8.25
N MET A 129 -22.88 1.24 -7.43
CA MET A 129 -21.74 1.50 -6.56
C MET A 129 -21.57 0.41 -5.50
N ASP A 130 -22.64 -0.04 -4.84
CA ASP A 130 -22.56 -1.14 -3.86
C ASP A 130 -22.06 -2.43 -4.51
N GLN A 131 -22.56 -2.77 -5.70
CA GLN A 131 -22.08 -3.93 -6.45
C GLN A 131 -20.62 -3.76 -6.90
N GLN A 132 -20.21 -2.56 -7.27
CA GLN A 132 -18.82 -2.26 -7.61
C GLN A 132 -17.91 -2.41 -6.40
N VAL A 133 -18.30 -1.88 -5.24
CA VAL A 133 -17.59 -2.07 -3.97
C VAL A 133 -17.43 -3.55 -3.69
N GLU A 134 -18.50 -4.34 -3.70
CA GLU A 134 -18.42 -5.78 -3.43
C GLU A 134 -17.49 -6.52 -4.39
N ARG A 135 -17.48 -6.17 -5.69
CA ARG A 135 -16.53 -6.72 -6.66
C ARG A 135 -15.07 -6.41 -6.28
N ILE A 136 -14.80 -5.16 -5.92
CA ILE A 136 -13.47 -4.68 -5.50
C ILE A 136 -13.03 -5.42 -4.22
N LEU A 137 -13.91 -5.51 -3.22
CA LEU A 137 -13.63 -6.20 -1.96
C LEU A 137 -13.36 -7.69 -2.17
N SER A 138 -14.15 -8.35 -3.02
CA SER A 138 -13.96 -9.76 -3.38
C SER A 138 -12.61 -9.99 -4.07
N ALA A 139 -12.24 -9.12 -5.01
CA ALA A 139 -10.96 -9.18 -5.70
C ALA A 139 -9.77 -8.96 -4.74
N ALA A 140 -9.85 -7.92 -3.90
CA ALA A 140 -8.84 -7.61 -2.89
C ALA A 140 -8.65 -8.77 -1.89
N ARG A 141 -9.75 -9.31 -1.35
CA ARG A 141 -9.74 -10.49 -0.45
C ARG A 141 -9.11 -11.71 -1.11
N THR A 142 -9.49 -11.98 -2.36
CA THR A 142 -9.01 -13.15 -3.10
C THR A 142 -7.51 -13.03 -3.35
N LEU A 143 -7.05 -11.88 -3.86
CA LEU A 143 -5.62 -11.65 -4.10
C LEU A 143 -4.82 -11.66 -2.80
N ALA A 144 -5.28 -10.98 -1.76
CA ALA A 144 -4.60 -11.02 -0.46
C ALA A 144 -4.46 -12.45 0.06
N ARG A 145 -5.52 -13.28 -0.04
CA ARG A 145 -5.47 -14.69 0.33
C ARG A 145 -4.46 -15.48 -0.52
N CYS A 146 -4.46 -15.29 -1.84
CA CYS A 146 -3.50 -15.95 -2.72
C CYS A 146 -2.05 -15.58 -2.37
N LEU A 147 -1.79 -14.31 -2.02
CA LEU A 147 -0.45 -13.86 -1.63
C LEU A 147 -0.01 -14.42 -0.29
N LEU A 148 -0.93 -14.52 0.69
CA LEU A 148 -0.66 -15.21 1.95
C LEU A 148 -0.32 -16.68 1.72
N GLN A 149 -1.04 -17.36 0.82
CA GLN A 149 -0.76 -18.75 0.44
C GLN A 149 0.60 -18.88 -0.28
N GLU A 150 0.93 -17.96 -1.20
CA GLU A 150 2.24 -17.91 -1.87
C GLU A 150 3.37 -17.75 -0.85
N ARG A 151 3.20 -16.87 0.16
CA ARG A 151 4.16 -16.68 1.24
C ARG A 151 4.39 -17.96 2.05
N CYS A 152 3.32 -18.71 2.38
CA CYS A 152 3.44 -19.97 3.12
C CYS A 152 4.11 -21.11 2.33
N ALA A 153 4.19 -20.99 1.00
CA ALA A 153 4.82 -21.99 0.14
C ALA A 153 6.31 -21.72 -0.15
N LEU A 154 6.84 -20.57 0.27
CA LEU A 154 8.25 -20.15 0.16
C LEU A 154 9.05 -20.57 1.40
#